data_AF-A0A382YUX2-F1
#
_entry.id   AF-A0A382YUX2-F1
#
_cell.length_a   1.000
_cell.length_b   1.000
_cell.length_c   1.000
_cell.angle_alpha   90.00
_cell.angle_beta   90.00
_cell.angle_gamma   90.00
#
_symmetry.space_group_name_H-M   'P 1'
#
loop_
_entity.id
_entity.type
_entity.pdbx_description
1 polymer ?
#
loop_
_entity_poly.entity_id
_entity_poly.type
_entity_poly.pdbx_seq_one_letter_code
_entity_poly.pdbx_strand_id
1 'polypeptide(L)'
;WTYFTAAEHITVWYGHEPSEMAVFWERVAGDYALVFWGMILVNTVIPLAVLSFRWGRKPFATAVVGFGVLIGMWIERFLIVVGTLRLPRMEFTVGTYSPSWVELGILVGSFGMFAMLYFLFVQFAPIVSLWEVREGDHIAGSAAASPEPVTEEAVR
;
A
#
# COMPACT_ATOMS: atom_id res chain seq x y z
N TRP A 1 -0.82 -6.41 5.09
CA TRP A 1 -1.39 -5.20 5.71
C TRP A 1 -2.49 -5.55 6.70
N THR A 2 -3.65 -6.02 6.24
CA THR A 2 -4.84 -6.31 7.07
C THR A 2 -4.54 -7.17 8.30
N TYR A 3 -3.73 -8.22 8.14
CA TYR A 3 -3.30 -9.07 9.25
C TYR A 3 -2.61 -8.27 10.36
N PHE A 4 -1.64 -7.41 10.02
CA PHE A 4 -0.89 -6.63 11.00
C PHE A 4 -1.78 -5.62 11.70
N THR A 5 -2.65 -4.94 10.96
CA THR A 5 -3.63 -4.01 11.55
C THR A 5 -4.58 -4.75 12.50
N ALA A 6 -5.11 -5.90 12.11
CA ALA A 6 -5.98 -6.69 12.98
C ALA A 6 -5.22 -7.18 14.23
N ALA A 7 -4.00 -7.70 14.07
CA ALA A 7 -3.17 -8.16 15.17
C ALA A 7 -2.85 -7.04 16.17
N GLU A 8 -2.53 -5.84 15.69
CA GLU A 8 -2.31 -4.66 16.53
C GLU A 8 -3.55 -4.35 17.38
N HIS A 9 -4.72 -4.25 16.75
CA HIS A 9 -5.96 -3.89 17.43
C HIS A 9 -6.41 -4.95 18.43
N ILE A 10 -6.27 -6.23 18.09
CA ILE A 10 -6.57 -7.35 18.99
C ILE A 10 -5.61 -7.35 20.18
N THR A 11 -4.32 -7.10 19.95
CA THR A 11 -3.30 -7.11 21.01
C THR A 11 -3.50 -5.95 21.98
N VAL A 12 -3.81 -4.75 21.49
CA VAL A 12 -4.13 -3.58 22.33
C VAL A 12 -5.42 -3.83 23.12
N TRP A 13 -6.45 -4.35 22.47
CA TRP A 13 -7.73 -4.68 23.13
C TRP A 13 -7.54 -5.71 24.24
N TYR A 14 -6.74 -6.76 23.99
CA TYR A 14 -6.42 -7.79 24.97
C TYR A 14 -5.55 -7.28 26.12
N GLY A 15 -4.55 -6.42 25.83
CA GLY A 15 -3.63 -5.87 26.83
C GLY A 15 -4.28 -4.93 27.84
N HIS A 16 -5.37 -4.25 27.43
CA HIS A 16 -6.21 -3.41 28.30
C HIS A 16 -5.48 -2.30 29.08
N GLU A 17 -4.33 -1.85 28.55
CA GLU A 17 -3.55 -0.74 29.10
C GLU A 17 -4.31 0.59 28.91
N PRO A 18 -4.62 1.36 29.97
CA PRO A 18 -5.49 2.54 29.88
C PRO A 18 -5.01 3.60 28.88
N SER A 19 -3.69 3.81 28.82
CA SER A 19 -3.10 4.81 27.92
C SER A 19 -3.25 4.42 26.43
N GLU A 20 -3.14 3.14 26.11
CA GLU A 20 -3.28 2.64 24.73
C GLU A 20 -4.75 2.48 24.33
N MET A 21 -5.60 2.10 25.29
CA MET A 21 -7.04 1.97 25.09
C MET A 21 -7.69 3.32 24.77
N ALA A 22 -7.20 4.41 25.36
CA ALA A 22 -7.67 5.76 25.03
C ALA A 22 -7.39 6.13 23.56
N VAL A 23 -6.20 5.83 23.06
CA VAL A 23 -5.85 6.02 21.63
C VAL A 23 -6.67 5.10 20.72
N PHE A 24 -6.90 3.86 21.16
CA PHE A 24 -7.71 2.90 20.42
C PHE A 24 -9.16 3.39 20.22
N TRP A 25 -9.83 3.81 21.29
CA TRP A 25 -11.19 4.33 21.20
C TRP A 25 -11.29 5.61 20.39
N GLU A 26 -10.30 6.49 20.49
CA GLU A 26 -10.24 7.71 19.69
C GLU A 26 -10.16 7.41 18.18
N ARG A 27 -9.44 6.36 17.81
CA ARG A 27 -9.31 5.91 16.40
C ARG A 27 -10.54 5.19 15.90
N VAL A 28 -11.22 4.40 16.73
CA VAL A 28 -12.34 3.55 16.30
C VAL A 28 -13.67 4.28 16.33
N ALA A 29 -13.88 5.14 17.35
CA ALA A 29 -15.15 5.80 17.64
C ALA A 29 -15.03 7.31 17.94
N GLY A 30 -13.83 7.86 18.06
CA GLY A 30 -13.58 9.29 18.31
C GLY A 30 -13.47 10.14 17.04
N ASP A 31 -12.74 11.26 17.13
CA ASP A 31 -12.64 12.27 16.07
C ASP A 31 -12.01 11.71 14.78
N TYR A 32 -11.17 10.67 14.90
CA TYR A 32 -10.46 10.05 13.78
C TYR A 32 -11.15 8.81 13.20
N ALA A 33 -12.34 8.44 13.70
CA ALA A 33 -13.07 7.24 13.28
C ALA A 33 -13.32 7.17 11.77
N LEU A 34 -13.79 8.26 11.16
CA LEU A 34 -14.08 8.29 9.72
C LEU A 34 -12.80 8.03 8.90
N VAL A 35 -11.69 8.61 9.32
CA VAL A 35 -10.39 8.47 8.66
C VAL A 35 -9.85 7.04 8.82
N PHE A 36 -10.01 6.45 10.01
CA PHE A 36 -9.65 5.06 10.29
C PHE A 36 -10.45 4.05 9.45
N TRP A 37 -11.78 4.17 9.43
CA TRP A 37 -12.63 3.28 8.64
C TRP A 37 -12.43 3.48 7.13
N GLY A 38 -12.17 4.71 6.69
CA GLY A 38 -11.78 5.01 5.32
C GLY A 38 -10.48 4.31 4.91
N MET A 39 -9.48 4.29 5.79
CA MET A 39 -8.23 3.54 5.59
C MET A 39 -8.49 2.04 5.43
N ILE A 40 -9.29 1.44 6.31
CA ILE A 40 -9.64 0.00 6.24
C ILE A 40 -10.38 -0.32 4.93
N LEU A 41 -11.32 0.54 4.54
CA LEU A 41 -12.08 0.40 3.30
C LEU A 41 -11.15 0.37 2.09
N VAL A 42 -10.24 1.34 2.00
CA VAL A 42 -9.39 1.51 0.82
C VAL A 42 -8.23 0.52 0.75
N ASN A 43 -7.68 0.10 1.88
CA ASN A 43 -6.54 -0.83 1.90
C ASN A 43 -6.94 -2.31 1.95
N THR A 44 -8.14 -2.63 2.42
CA THR A 44 -8.60 -4.03 2.54
C THR A 44 -9.84 -4.30 1.71
N VAL A 45 -10.93 -3.58 1.96
CA VAL A 45 -12.24 -3.92 1.40
C VAL A 45 -12.28 -3.71 -0.11
N ILE A 46 -11.85 -2.55 -0.61
CA ILE A 46 -11.87 -2.21 -2.04
C ILE A 46 -10.94 -3.14 -2.83
N PRO A 47 -9.67 -3.37 -2.45
CA PRO A 47 -8.79 -4.27 -3.19
C PRO A 47 -9.30 -5.71 -3.22
N LEU A 48 -9.79 -6.22 -2.09
CA LEU A 48 -10.37 -7.56 -2.04
C LEU A 48 -11.61 -7.66 -2.90
N ALA A 49 -12.56 -6.73 -2.75
CA ALA A 49 -13.80 -6.73 -3.53
C ALA A 49 -13.52 -6.64 -5.03
N VAL A 50 -12.66 -5.72 -5.48
CA VAL A 50 -12.42 -5.49 -6.91
C VAL A 50 -11.61 -6.63 -7.52
N LEU A 51 -10.51 -7.07 -6.87
CA LEU A 51 -9.62 -8.09 -7.45
C LEU A 51 -10.21 -9.50 -7.40
N SER A 52 -11.17 -9.77 -6.52
CA SER A 52 -11.92 -11.04 -6.54
C SER A 52 -12.73 -11.24 -7.82
N PHE A 53 -13.12 -10.17 -8.51
CA PHE A 53 -13.87 -10.26 -9.76
C PHE A 53 -12.97 -10.19 -11.00
N ARG A 54 -13.35 -10.95 -12.04
CA ARG A 54 -12.63 -10.98 -13.32
C ARG A 54 -12.52 -9.60 -13.98
N TRP A 55 -13.51 -8.73 -13.79
CA TRP A 55 -13.49 -7.36 -14.33
C TRP A 55 -12.47 -6.45 -13.64
N GLY A 56 -12.25 -6.64 -12.33
CA GLY A 56 -11.32 -5.81 -11.56
C GLY A 56 -9.84 -6.13 -11.79
N ARG A 57 -9.53 -7.25 -12.49
CA ARG A 57 -8.16 -7.61 -12.89
C ARG A 57 -7.70 -6.97 -14.20
N LYS A 58 -8.50 -6.05 -14.76
CA LYS A 58 -8.12 -5.25 -15.93
C LYS A 58 -7.12 -4.17 -15.51
N PRO A 59 -6.14 -3.80 -16.36
CA PRO A 59 -5.05 -2.90 -15.99
C PRO A 59 -5.52 -1.56 -15.45
N PHE A 60 -6.56 -0.96 -16.06
CA PHE A 60 -7.13 0.30 -15.58
C PHE A 60 -7.79 0.17 -14.20
N ALA A 61 -8.58 -0.89 -13.96
CA ALA A 61 -9.23 -1.11 -12.67
C ALA A 61 -8.19 -1.34 -11.56
N THR A 62 -7.18 -2.18 -11.84
CA THR A 62 -6.07 -2.41 -10.91
C THR A 62 -5.29 -1.13 -10.62
N ALA A 63 -5.06 -0.26 -11.61
CA ALA A 63 -4.36 1.01 -11.41
C ALA A 63 -5.14 1.96 -10.50
N VAL A 64 -6.46 2.09 -10.69
CA VAL A 64 -7.32 2.92 -9.83
C VAL A 64 -7.33 2.41 -8.40
N VAL A 65 -7.46 1.09 -8.21
CA VAL A 65 -7.38 0.46 -6.88
C VAL A 65 -6.01 0.69 -6.25
N GLY A 66 -4.93 0.51 -7.02
CA GLY A 66 -3.56 0.72 -6.54
C GLY A 66 -3.33 2.17 -6.08
N PHE A 67 -3.83 3.15 -6.81
CA PHE A 67 -3.78 4.55 -6.39
C PHE A 67 -4.54 4.79 -5.09
N GLY A 68 -5.72 4.19 -4.95
CA GLY A 68 -6.47 4.20 -3.69
C GLY A 68 -5.63 3.65 -2.53
N VAL A 69 -5.04 2.46 -2.70
CA VAL A 69 -4.17 1.84 -1.67
C VAL A 69 -3.02 2.76 -1.28
N LEU A 70 -2.37 3.46 -2.22
CA LEU A 70 -1.32 4.42 -1.89
C LEU A 70 -1.82 5.54 -0.96
N ILE A 71 -3.02 6.07 -1.23
CA ILE A 71 -3.66 7.06 -0.35
C ILE A 71 -3.98 6.45 1.02
N GLY A 72 -4.55 5.24 1.05
CA GLY A 72 -4.87 4.56 2.30
C GLY A 72 -3.63 4.27 3.16
N MET A 73 -2.51 3.88 2.54
CA MET A 73 -1.23 3.69 3.24
C MET A 73 -0.67 5.00 3.80
N TRP A 74 -0.86 6.12 3.10
CA TRP A 74 -0.48 7.43 3.62
C TRP A 74 -1.34 7.82 4.83
N ILE A 75 -2.67 7.57 4.77
CA ILE A 75 -3.59 7.79 5.89
C ILE A 75 -3.20 6.96 7.12
N GLU A 76 -2.77 5.71 6.93
CA GLU A 76 -2.27 4.87 8.04
C GLU A 76 -1.12 5.56 8.78
N ARG A 77 -0.13 6.10 8.05
CA ARG A 77 1.00 6.81 8.65
C ARG A 77 0.54 8.10 9.34
N PHE A 78 -0.43 8.82 8.77
CA PHE A 78 -1.05 9.98 9.41
C PHE A 78 -1.70 9.61 10.76
N LEU A 79 -2.51 8.55 10.82
CA LEU A 79 -3.20 8.12 12.04
C LEU A 79 -2.26 7.60 13.14
N ILE A 80 -1.16 6.95 12.75
CA ILE A 80 -0.14 6.52 13.70
C ILE A 80 0.54 7.72 14.35
N VAL A 81 0.95 8.70 13.55
CA VAL A 81 1.69 9.88 14.05
C VAL A 81 0.76 10.84 14.78
N VAL A 82 -0.29 11.34 14.12
CA VAL A 82 -1.17 12.36 14.69
C VAL A 82 -2.06 11.78 15.80
N GLY A 83 -2.57 10.56 15.61
CA GLY A 83 -3.46 9.93 16.59
C GLY A 83 -2.76 9.63 17.92
N THR A 84 -1.48 9.25 17.90
CA THR A 84 -0.72 9.03 19.17
C THR A 84 -0.33 10.34 19.84
N LEU A 85 0.04 11.37 19.07
CA LEU A 85 0.43 12.67 19.62
C LEU A 85 -0.74 13.42 20.28
N ARG A 86 -1.98 13.12 19.89
CA ARG A 86 -3.19 13.73 20.46
C ARG A 86 -3.50 13.25 21.89
N LEU A 87 -2.99 12.08 22.30
CA LEU A 87 -3.13 11.54 23.65
C LEU A 87 -1.76 11.13 24.22
N PRO A 88 -0.92 12.11 24.63
CA PRO A 88 0.37 11.82 25.24
C PRO A 88 0.18 11.20 26.63
N ARG A 89 1.13 10.34 27.03
CA ARG A 89 1.13 9.71 28.36
C ARG A 89 1.41 10.68 29.50
N MET A 90 2.03 11.82 29.21
CA MET A 90 2.31 12.88 30.18
C MET A 90 1.47 14.11 29.85
N GLU A 91 1.10 14.87 30.88
CA GLU A 91 0.30 16.09 30.76
C GLU A 91 1.09 17.19 30.03
N PHE A 92 0.96 17.23 28.71
CA PHE A 92 1.45 18.31 27.86
C PHE A 92 0.29 18.95 27.11
N THR A 93 0.46 20.22 26.74
CA THR A 93 -0.53 20.93 25.91
C THR A 93 -0.65 20.25 24.55
N VAL A 94 -1.78 19.57 24.33
CA VAL A 94 -2.10 18.94 23.04
C VAL A 94 -2.71 19.96 22.10
N GLY A 95 -2.02 20.22 20.99
CA GLY A 95 -2.55 21.00 19.88
C GLY A 95 -3.40 20.14 18.94
N THR A 96 -4.36 20.75 18.25
CA THR A 96 -5.03 20.09 17.12
C THR A 96 -4.20 20.33 15.86
N TYR A 97 -3.89 19.25 15.13
CA TYR A 97 -3.14 19.34 13.88
C TYR A 97 -4.07 19.71 12.72
N SER A 98 -3.77 20.83 12.06
CA SER A 98 -4.35 21.19 10.76
C SER A 98 -3.21 21.49 9.78
N PRO A 99 -3.16 20.82 8.61
CA PRO A 99 -2.08 21.01 7.68
C PRO A 99 -2.05 22.45 7.15
N SER A 100 -0.87 23.06 7.22
CA SER A 100 -0.60 24.38 6.66
C SER A 100 -0.35 24.29 5.16
N TRP A 101 -0.53 25.41 4.45
CA TRP A 101 -0.25 25.49 3.02
C TRP A 101 1.22 25.22 2.68
N VAL A 102 2.14 25.51 3.60
CA VAL A 102 3.58 25.23 3.41
C VAL A 102 3.85 23.73 3.45
N GLU A 103 3.25 23.01 4.40
CA GLU A 103 3.37 21.54 4.48
C GLU A 103 2.80 20.86 3.23
N LEU A 104 1.65 21.32 2.74
CA LEU A 104 1.07 20.83 1.48
C LEU A 104 1.98 21.17 0.27
N GLY A 105 2.60 22.34 0.26
CA GLY A 105 3.57 22.73 -0.76
C GLY A 105 4.80 21.80 -0.79
N ILE A 106 5.33 21.43 0.38
CA ILE A 106 6.45 20.48 0.50
C ILE A 106 6.03 19.09 0.03
N LEU A 107 4.81 18.64 0.35
CA LEU A 107 4.27 17.36 -0.09
C LEU A 107 4.19 17.30 -1.64
N VAL A 108 3.55 18.31 -2.25
CA VAL A 108 3.43 18.41 -3.70
C VAL A 108 4.80 18.57 -4.37
N GLY A 109 5.69 19.37 -3.78
CA GLY A 109 7.06 19.55 -4.25
C GLY A 109 7.86 18.24 -4.25
N SER A 110 7.66 17.39 -3.24
CA SER A 110 8.32 16.08 -3.14
C SER A 110 7.84 15.12 -4.25
N PHE A 111 6.53 15.09 -4.55
CA PHE A 111 6.01 14.34 -5.70
C PHE A 111 6.53 14.89 -7.03
N GLY A 112 6.61 16.22 -7.18
CA GLY A 112 7.16 16.86 -8.37
C GLY A 112 8.64 16.54 -8.56
N MET A 113 9.44 16.59 -7.50
CA MET A 113 10.86 16.23 -7.52
C MET A 113 11.05 14.76 -7.89
N PHE A 114 10.26 13.85 -7.31
CA PHE A 114 10.29 12.44 -7.67
C PHE A 114 9.94 12.21 -9.15
N ALA A 115 8.86 12.83 -9.64
CA ALA A 115 8.45 12.72 -11.04
C ALA A 115 9.50 13.27 -12.00
N MET A 116 10.12 14.41 -11.66
CA MET A 116 11.21 15.00 -12.44
C MET A 116 12.41 14.04 -12.52
N LEU A 117 12.85 13.49 -11.39
CA LEU A 117 13.96 12.52 -11.35
C LEU A 117 13.61 11.23 -12.10
N TYR A 118 12.36 10.76 -12.00
CA TYR A 118 11.88 9.60 -12.73
C TYR A 118 11.90 9.83 -14.26
N PHE A 119 11.40 10.96 -14.74
CA PHE A 119 11.45 11.27 -16.18
C PHE A 119 12.89 11.45 -16.68
N LEU A 120 13.74 12.07 -15.88
CA LEU A 120 15.17 12.20 -16.20
C LEU A 120 15.82 10.81 -16.33
N PHE A 121 15.51 9.90 -15.41
CA PHE A 121 16.00 8.52 -15.46
C PHE A 121 15.50 7.78 -16.70
N VAL A 122 14.21 7.86 -17.01
CA VAL A 122 13.61 7.23 -18.20
C VAL A 122 14.20 7.79 -19.50
N GLN A 123 14.60 9.05 -19.52
CA GLN A 123 15.23 9.67 -20.68
C GLN A 123 16.68 9.21 -20.88
N PHE A 124 17.43 8.95 -19.80
CA PHE A 124 18.84 8.57 -19.89
C PHE A 124 19.10 7.06 -19.90
N ALA A 125 18.23 6.26 -19.29
CA ALA A 125 18.39 4.82 -19.15
C ALA A 125 17.20 4.06 -19.77
N PRO A 126 17.44 2.89 -20.41
CA PRO A 126 16.35 2.05 -20.91
C PRO A 126 15.52 1.53 -19.73
N ILE A 127 14.19 1.71 -19.81
CA ILE A 127 13.23 1.30 -18.78
C ILE A 127 13.20 -0.24 -18.63
N VAL A 128 13.47 -0.94 -19.73
CA VAL A 128 13.44 -2.40 -19.79
C VAL A 128 14.87 -2.92 -19.95
N SER A 129 15.22 -3.90 -19.12
CA SER A 129 16.48 -4.65 -19.17
C SER A 129 16.58 -5.40 -20.51
N LEU A 130 17.36 -4.86 -21.47
CA LEU A 130 17.55 -5.50 -22.78
C LEU A 130 18.06 -6.95 -22.69
N TRP A 131 18.87 -7.25 -21.68
CA TRP A 131 19.43 -8.58 -21.46
C TRP A 131 18.35 -9.60 -21.07
N GLU A 132 17.40 -9.20 -20.24
CA GLU A 132 16.31 -10.07 -19.76
C GLU A 132 15.28 -10.34 -20.86
N VAL A 133 15.01 -9.33 -21.69
CA VAL A 133 14.15 -9.52 -22.88
C VAL A 133 14.77 -10.51 -23.85
N ARG A 134 16.08 -10.39 -24.14
CA ARG A 134 16.79 -11.31 -25.03
C ARG A 134 16.82 -12.73 -24.47
N GLU A 135 17.10 -12.89 -23.18
CA GLU A 135 17.05 -14.20 -22.52
C GLU A 135 15.64 -14.82 -22.59
N GLY A 136 14.60 -14.01 -22.37
CA GLY A 136 13.21 -14.43 -22.53
C GLY A 136 12.90 -14.92 -23.95
N ASP A 137 13.38 -14.22 -24.98
CA ASP A 137 13.23 -14.63 -26.38
C ASP A 137 13.99 -15.92 -26.69
N HIS A 138 15.19 -16.10 -26.12
CA HIS A 138 15.97 -17.34 -26.26
C HIS A 138 15.28 -18.54 -25.60
N ILE A 139 14.72 -18.38 -24.40
CA ILE A 139 13.96 -19.42 -23.71
C ILE A 139 12.68 -19.77 -24.49
N ALA A 140 11.94 -18.76 -24.96
CA ALA A 140 10.74 -18.96 -25.77
C ALA A 140 11.06 -19.67 -27.10
N GLY A 141 12.16 -19.31 -27.76
CA GLY A 141 12.64 -19.97 -28.97
C GLY A 141 13.11 -21.41 -28.73
N SER A 142 13.77 -21.69 -27.60
CA SER A 142 14.19 -23.04 -27.22
C SER A 142 13.00 -23.94 -26.86
N ALA A 143 11.96 -23.40 -26.23
CA ALA A 143 10.71 -24.12 -25.96
C ALA A 143 9.92 -24.41 -27.25
N ALA A 144 9.93 -23.49 -28.23
CA ALA A 144 9.30 -23.72 -29.54
C ALA A 144 10.07 -24.73 -30.41
N ALA A 145 11.38 -24.87 -30.19
CA ALA A 145 12.25 -25.82 -30.90
C ALA A 145 12.24 -27.24 -30.32
N SER A 146 11.55 -27.48 -29.20
CA SER A 146 11.33 -28.82 -28.63
C SER A 146 9.91 -29.30 -28.97
N PRO A 147 9.70 -29.99 -30.10
CA PRO A 147 8.50 -30.79 -30.26
C PRO A 147 8.62 -31.93 -29.24
N GLU A 148 7.68 -32.06 -28.31
CA GLU A 148 7.63 -33.28 -27.49
C GLU A 148 7.67 -34.52 -28.41
N PRO A 149 8.45 -35.53 -28.01
CA PRO A 149 7.76 -36.66 -27.39
C PRO A 149 8.57 -37.26 -26.24
N VAL A 150 8.02 -37.22 -25.03
CA VAL A 150 8.31 -38.28 -24.05
C VAL A 150 6.96 -38.87 -23.66
N THR A 151 6.42 -39.64 -24.59
CA THR A 151 5.36 -40.61 -24.34
C THR A 151 5.76 -41.55 -23.21
N GLU A 152 4.83 -41.76 -22.29
CA GLU A 152 4.83 -42.76 -21.21
C GLU A 152 5.05 -44.20 -21.72
N GLU A 153 6.28 -44.64 -22.05
CA GLU A 153 6.55 -46.07 -22.29
C GLU A 153 7.95 -46.56 -21.82
N ALA A 154 8.59 -45.90 -20.85
CA ALA A 154 9.88 -46.34 -20.30
C ALA A 154 9.85 -46.78 -18.82
N VAL A 155 8.66 -47.13 -18.29
CA VAL A 155 8.54 -47.82 -16.99
C VAL A 155 7.47 -48.92 -17.12
N ARG A 156 7.84 -49.99 -17.83
CA ARG A 156 7.43 -51.34 -17.44
C ARG A 156 8.41 -51.86 -16.41
#